data_AF-A0A5C5VGV0-F1
#
_entry.id   AF-A0A5C5VGV0-F1
#
_cell.length_a   1.000
_cell.length_b   1.000
_cell.length_c   1.000
_cell.angle_alpha   90.00
_cell.angle_beta   90.00
_cell.angle_gamma   90.00
#
_symmetry.space_group_name_H-M   'P 1'
#
loop_
_entity.id
_entity.type
_entity.pdbx_description
1 polymer ?
#
loop_
_entity_poly.entity_id
_entity_poly.type
_entity_poly.pdbx_seq_one_letter_code
_entity_poly.pdbx_strand_id
1 'polypeptide(L)'
;MNHQDSNDDTGGSKPRLAQTLLEMGELQLMLLRADAAAATKASYAAIVMVAVAVCLLIAAAPVLLLAAAAWIEEGFGLSRPVSLAAAGGAAAVAATLLLLAARRAAGRGLSMLSRTLDELAQNLESVKRGLADARDDAPPPNSPR
;
A
#
# COMPACT_ATOMS: atom_id res chain seq x y z
N MET A 1 48.05 -46.25 9.99
CA MET A 1 46.80 -46.03 10.76
C MET A 1 46.99 -44.73 11.52
N ASN A 2 46.38 -43.64 11.07
CA ASN A 2 46.12 -42.43 11.88
C ASN A 2 45.10 -41.60 11.11
N HIS A 3 43.83 -41.85 11.41
CA HIS A 3 42.75 -40.88 11.23
C HIS A 3 42.84 -39.93 12.42
N GLN A 4 43.06 -38.64 12.17
CA GLN A 4 42.98 -37.63 13.21
C GLN A 4 42.29 -36.40 12.65
N ASP A 5 41.02 -36.31 13.04
CA ASP A 5 40.23 -35.13 13.39
C ASP A 5 40.21 -33.96 12.40
N SER A 6 39.21 -34.03 11.53
CA SER A 6 38.48 -32.86 11.05
C SER A 6 37.85 -32.12 12.24
N ASN A 7 38.58 -31.16 12.78
CA ASN A 7 38.11 -30.28 13.85
C ASN A 7 37.23 -29.18 13.23
N ASP A 8 35.97 -29.16 13.63
CA ASP A 8 34.91 -28.28 13.17
C ASP A 8 35.21 -26.80 13.49
N ASP A 9 35.57 -26.03 12.46
CA ASP A 9 35.82 -24.59 12.51
C ASP A 9 34.51 -23.78 12.43
N THR A 10 33.48 -24.20 13.18
CA THR A 10 32.13 -23.58 13.18
C THR A 10 31.95 -22.42 14.18
N GLY A 11 33.02 -21.98 14.85
CA GLY A 11 32.95 -20.97 15.91
C GLY A 11 33.03 -19.50 15.46
N GLY A 12 33.59 -19.21 14.28
CA GLY A 12 33.91 -17.84 13.84
C GLY A 12 32.93 -17.20 12.84
N SER A 13 31.93 -17.93 12.35
CA SER A 13 31.13 -17.52 11.18
C SER A 13 29.94 -16.63 11.52
N LYS A 14 29.43 -16.71 12.75
CA LYS A 14 28.20 -16.02 13.20
C LYS A 14 28.27 -14.48 13.24
N PRO A 15 29.32 -13.83 13.79
CA PRO A 15 29.38 -12.37 13.84
C PRO A 15 29.57 -11.73 12.45
N ARG A 16 30.27 -12.40 11.53
CA ARG A 16 30.39 -11.97 10.13
C ARG A 16 29.04 -12.04 9.40
N LEU A 17 28.26 -13.09 9.64
CA LEU A 17 26.93 -13.24 9.03
C LEU A 17 25.95 -12.16 9.50
N ALA A 18 25.93 -11.84 10.80
CA ALA A 18 25.07 -10.77 11.33
C ALA A 18 25.41 -9.40 10.73
N GLN A 19 26.70 -9.10 10.57
CA GLN A 19 27.15 -7.85 9.95
C GLN A 19 26.76 -7.78 8.46
N THR A 20 26.93 -8.87 7.70
CA THR A 20 26.51 -8.95 6.30
C THR A 20 24.99 -8.81 6.14
N LEU A 21 24.19 -9.36 7.05
CA LEU A 21 22.73 -9.22 7.03
C LEU A 21 22.29 -7.78 7.32
N LEU A 22 22.96 -7.08 8.25
CA LEU A 22 22.71 -5.67 8.52
C LEU A 22 23.03 -4.80 7.29
N GLU A 23 24.18 -5.06 6.67
CA GLU A 23 24.65 -4.34 5.48
C GLU A 23 23.74 -4.58 4.26
N MET A 24 23.23 -5.81 4.09
CA MET A 24 22.18 -6.10 3.11
C MET A 24 20.86 -5.38 3.42
N GLY A 25 20.48 -5.27 4.70
CA GLY A 25 19.28 -4.54 5.12
C GLY A 25 19.35 -3.05 4.83
N GLU A 26 20.50 -2.41 5.03
CA GLU A 26 20.72 -0.99 4.69
C GLU A 26 20.65 -0.76 3.17
N LEU A 27 21.25 -1.65 2.38
CA LEU A 27 21.17 -1.59 0.91
C LEU A 27 19.73 -1.74 0.42
N GLN A 28 18.95 -2.68 0.97
CA GLN A 28 17.54 -2.83 0.62
C GLN A 28 16.70 -1.60 1.01
N LEU A 29 17.01 -0.97 2.15
CA LEU A 29 16.33 0.26 2.57
C LEU A 29 16.65 1.43 1.62
N MET A 30 17.90 1.53 1.15
CA MET A 30 18.32 2.55 0.18
C MET A 30 17.63 2.35 -1.17
N LEU A 31 17.56 1.11 -1.67
CA LEU A 31 16.81 0.79 -2.89
C LEU A 31 15.32 1.11 -2.73
N LEU A 32 14.71 0.69 -1.61
CA LEU A 32 13.29 0.96 -1.35
C LEU A 32 12.98 2.47 -1.34
N ARG A 33 13.87 3.28 -0.77
CA ARG A 33 13.73 4.75 -0.79
C ARG A 33 13.87 5.34 -2.19
N ALA A 34 14.83 4.85 -2.98
CA ALA A 34 15.03 5.30 -4.35
C ALA A 34 13.82 4.93 -5.24
N ASP A 35 13.33 3.69 -5.11
CA ASP A 35 12.16 3.20 -5.83
C ASP A 35 10.89 3.95 -5.40
N ALA A 36 10.72 4.22 -4.10
CA ALA A 36 9.61 5.04 -3.61
C ALA A 36 9.66 6.48 -4.16
N ALA A 37 10.84 7.09 -4.25
CA ALA A 37 11.00 8.43 -4.83
C ALA A 37 10.71 8.45 -6.35
N ALA A 38 11.17 7.43 -7.08
CA ALA A 38 10.87 7.29 -8.50
C ALA A 38 9.37 7.03 -8.74
N ALA A 39 8.78 6.13 -7.96
CA ALA A 39 7.36 5.80 -8.02
C ALA A 39 6.48 7.01 -7.69
N THR A 40 6.80 7.76 -6.62
CA THR A 40 6.04 8.98 -6.26
C THR A 40 6.13 10.05 -7.33
N LYS A 41 7.32 10.29 -7.91
CA LYS A 41 7.48 11.24 -9.01
C LYS A 41 6.69 10.84 -10.26
N ALA A 42 6.68 9.55 -10.60
CA ALA A 42 5.86 9.03 -11.70
C ALA A 42 4.35 9.10 -11.38
N SER A 43 3.98 8.91 -10.13
CA SER A 43 2.58 8.94 -9.67
C SER A 43 2.00 10.36 -9.59
N TYR A 44 2.84 11.38 -9.37
CA TYR A 44 2.36 12.75 -9.16
C TYR A 44 1.54 13.26 -10.35
N ALA A 45 2.03 13.07 -11.58
CA ALA A 45 1.30 13.47 -12.78
C ALA A 45 -0.04 12.73 -12.90
N ALA A 46 -0.07 11.43 -12.59
CA ALA A 46 -1.30 10.65 -12.59
C ALA A 46 -2.30 11.14 -11.53
N ILE A 47 -1.84 11.43 -10.31
CA ILE A 47 -2.68 11.97 -9.22
C ILE A 47 -3.28 13.32 -9.62
N VAL A 48 -2.47 14.22 -10.20
CA VAL A 48 -2.94 15.53 -10.69
C VAL A 48 -3.97 15.36 -11.80
N MET A 49 -3.74 14.47 -12.77
CA MET A 49 -4.70 14.19 -13.84
C MET A 49 -6.02 13.64 -13.30
N VAL A 50 -5.97 12.71 -12.34
CA VAL A 50 -7.17 12.18 -11.68
C VAL A 50 -7.93 13.29 -10.94
N ALA A 51 -7.23 14.16 -10.21
CA ALA A 51 -7.85 15.27 -9.50
C ALA A 51 -8.56 16.23 -10.47
N VAL A 52 -7.91 16.60 -11.58
CA VAL A 52 -8.50 17.45 -12.61
C VAL A 52 -9.72 16.78 -13.24
N ALA A 53 -9.64 15.50 -13.58
CA ALA A 53 -10.75 14.74 -14.15
C ALA A 53 -11.97 14.69 -13.19
N VAL A 54 -11.72 14.49 -11.89
CA VAL A 54 -12.77 14.51 -10.87
C VAL A 54 -13.43 15.89 -10.78
N CYS A 55 -12.65 16.97 -10.77
CA CYS A 55 -13.19 18.34 -10.77
C CYS A 55 -14.07 18.61 -12.00
N LEU A 56 -13.61 18.20 -13.19
CA LEU A 56 -14.38 18.36 -14.43
C LEU A 56 -15.68 17.56 -14.40
N LEU A 57 -15.66 16.33 -13.89
CA LEU A 57 -16.86 15.49 -13.75
C LEU A 57 -17.87 16.12 -12.78
N ILE A 58 -17.41 16.63 -11.64
CA ILE A 58 -18.29 17.32 -10.67
C ILE A 58 -18.91 18.57 -11.30
N ALA A 59 -18.13 19.35 -12.06
CA ALA A 59 -18.63 20.54 -12.74
C ALA A 59 -19.62 20.22 -13.87
N ALA A 60 -19.41 19.13 -14.61
CA ALA A 60 -20.27 18.71 -15.71
C ALA A 60 -21.58 18.07 -15.23
N ALA A 61 -21.59 17.44 -14.05
CA ALA A 61 -22.74 16.72 -13.50
C ALA A 61 -24.07 17.54 -13.49
N PRO A 62 -24.13 18.77 -12.96
CA PRO A 62 -25.39 19.53 -12.96
C PRO A 62 -25.88 19.88 -14.36
N VAL A 63 -24.98 20.17 -15.29
CA VAL A 63 -25.33 20.48 -16.69
C VAL A 63 -25.93 19.26 -17.37
N LEU A 64 -25.32 18.08 -17.18
CA LEU A 64 -25.84 16.82 -17.71
C LEU A 64 -27.18 16.45 -17.08
N LEU A 65 -27.38 16.68 -15.78
CA LEU A 65 -28.67 16.45 -15.12
C LEU A 65 -29.78 17.35 -15.69
N LEU A 66 -29.48 18.63 -15.92
CA LEU A 66 -30.43 19.56 -16.52
C LEU A 66 -30.79 19.15 -17.95
N ALA A 67 -29.80 18.74 -18.74
CA ALA A 67 -30.03 18.23 -20.09
C ALA A 67 -30.88 16.95 -20.09
N ALA A 68 -30.60 16.03 -19.16
CA ALA A 68 -31.40 14.82 -18.99
C ALA A 68 -32.84 15.12 -18.57
N ALA A 69 -33.04 16.08 -17.66
CA ALA A 69 -34.37 16.51 -17.26
C ALA A 69 -35.15 17.14 -18.42
N ALA A 70 -34.52 17.99 -19.23
CA ALA A 70 -35.14 18.58 -20.42
C ALA A 70 -35.53 17.49 -21.44
N TRP A 71 -34.67 16.50 -21.65
CA TRP A 71 -34.97 15.37 -22.54
C TRP A 71 -36.15 14.52 -22.04
N ILE A 72 -36.27 14.30 -20.73
CA ILE A 72 -37.42 13.62 -20.12
C ILE A 72 -38.70 14.45 -20.26
N GLU A 73 -38.61 15.77 -20.06
CA GLU A 73 -39.74 16.69 -20.23
C GLU A 73 -40.31 16.62 -21.65
N GLU A 74 -39.44 16.73 -22.67
CA GLU A 74 -39.85 16.67 -24.08
C GLU A 74 -40.32 15.28 -24.51
N GLY A 75 -39.62 14.22 -24.09
CA GLY A 75 -39.92 12.86 -24.52
C GLY A 75 -41.21 12.27 -23.94
N PHE A 76 -41.58 12.68 -22.71
CA PHE A 76 -42.73 12.11 -21.99
C PHE A 76 -43.86 13.12 -21.74
N GLY A 77 -43.69 14.39 -22.14
CA GLY A 77 -44.69 15.44 -21.90
C GLY A 77 -44.94 15.72 -20.42
N LEU A 78 -43.95 15.45 -19.58
CA LEU A 78 -44.03 15.62 -18.12
C LEU A 78 -43.88 17.10 -17.76
N SER A 79 -44.34 17.48 -16.56
CA SER A 79 -44.05 18.82 -16.05
C SER A 79 -42.59 18.92 -15.63
N ARG A 80 -41.98 20.09 -15.87
CA ARG A 80 -40.60 20.40 -15.48
C ARG A 80 -40.17 19.96 -14.06
N PRO A 81 -40.97 20.19 -12.99
CA PRO A 81 -40.57 19.72 -11.65
C PRO A 81 -40.51 18.19 -11.56
N VAL A 82 -41.39 17.46 -12.26
CA VAL A 82 -41.39 15.99 -12.28
C VAL A 82 -40.17 15.47 -13.05
N SER A 83 -39.82 16.08 -14.18
CA SER A 83 -38.65 15.69 -14.97
C SER A 83 -37.33 15.92 -14.22
N LEU A 84 -37.21 17.04 -13.51
CA LEU A 84 -36.05 17.32 -12.64
C LEU A 84 -35.96 16.32 -11.48
N ALA A 85 -37.08 16.01 -10.84
CA ALA A 85 -37.13 15.02 -9.76
C ALA A 85 -36.75 13.61 -10.27
N ALA A 86 -37.22 13.23 -11.46
CA ALA A 86 -36.89 11.95 -12.07
C ALA A 86 -35.39 11.83 -12.41
N ALA A 87 -34.82 12.85 -13.09
CA ALA A 87 -33.40 12.88 -13.42
C ALA A 87 -32.51 12.90 -12.17
N GLY A 88 -32.84 13.75 -11.19
CA GLY A 88 -32.13 13.83 -9.91
C GLY A 88 -32.23 12.54 -9.10
N GLY A 89 -33.42 11.94 -9.04
CA GLY A 89 -33.64 10.67 -8.35
C GLY A 89 -32.84 9.52 -8.97
N ALA A 90 -32.84 9.40 -10.30
CA ALA A 90 -32.05 8.40 -11.01
C ALA A 90 -30.54 8.58 -10.76
N ALA A 91 -30.05 9.81 -10.81
CA ALA A 91 -28.65 10.13 -10.51
C ALA A 91 -28.27 9.77 -9.06
N ALA A 92 -29.15 10.05 -8.09
CA ALA A 92 -28.92 9.73 -6.68
C ALA A 92 -28.84 8.21 -6.45
N VAL A 93 -29.73 7.42 -7.08
CA VAL A 93 -29.68 5.96 -7.02
C VAL A 93 -28.38 5.43 -7.64
N ALA A 94 -28.00 5.92 -8.82
CA ALA A 94 -26.76 5.53 -9.48
C ALA A 94 -25.52 5.85 -8.62
N ALA A 95 -25.45 7.05 -8.04
CA ALA A 95 -24.36 7.46 -7.15
C ALA A 95 -24.27 6.57 -5.90
N THR A 96 -25.41 6.20 -5.32
CA THR A 96 -25.47 5.30 -4.15
C THR A 96 -24.92 3.91 -4.48
N LEU A 97 -25.30 3.35 -5.64
CA LEU A 97 -24.81 2.05 -6.08
C LEU A 97 -23.29 2.07 -6.34
N LEU A 98 -22.78 3.12 -6.99
CA LEU A 98 -21.34 3.30 -7.21
C LEU A 98 -20.58 3.42 -5.89
N LEU A 99 -21.11 4.15 -4.90
CA LEU A 99 -20.48 4.28 -3.60
C LEU A 99 -20.40 2.95 -2.85
N LEU A 100 -21.47 2.13 -2.93
CA LEU A 100 -21.48 0.78 -2.36
C LEU A 100 -20.44 -0.13 -3.05
N ALA A 101 -20.36 -0.07 -4.38
CA ALA A 101 -19.36 -0.82 -5.14
C ALA A 101 -17.93 -0.38 -4.79
N ALA A 102 -17.68 0.92 -4.72
CA ALA A 102 -16.38 1.49 -4.34
C ALA A 102 -15.98 1.08 -2.93
N ARG A 103 -16.90 1.14 -1.96
CA ARG A 103 -16.64 0.67 -0.58
C ARG A 103 -16.25 -0.81 -0.55
N ARG A 104 -16.94 -1.64 -1.34
CA ARG A 104 -16.62 -3.08 -1.44
C ARG A 104 -15.26 -3.32 -2.08
N ALA A 105 -14.89 -2.56 -3.09
CA ALA A 105 -13.57 -2.62 -3.71
C ALA A 105 -12.46 -2.15 -2.76
N ALA A 106 -12.67 -1.02 -2.09
CA ALA A 106 -11.73 -0.47 -1.11
C ALA A 106 -11.49 -1.45 0.06
N GLY A 107 -12.55 -2.08 0.59
CA GLY A 107 -12.42 -3.07 1.66
C GLY A 107 -11.48 -4.24 1.32
N ARG A 108 -11.48 -4.70 0.06
CA ARG A 108 -10.54 -5.74 -0.40
C ARG A 108 -9.10 -5.23 -0.42
N GLY A 109 -8.88 -4.03 -0.94
CA GLY A 109 -7.55 -3.41 -0.97
C GLY A 109 -6.97 -3.19 0.42
N LEU A 110 -7.78 -2.68 1.35
CA LEU A 110 -7.36 -2.51 2.74
C LEU A 110 -7.02 -3.84 3.42
N SER A 111 -7.78 -4.91 3.16
CA SER A 111 -7.48 -6.23 3.74
C SER A 111 -6.17 -6.84 3.24
N MET A 112 -5.78 -6.57 1.98
CA MET A 112 -4.47 -6.97 1.48
C MET A 112 -3.36 -6.14 2.11
N LEU A 113 -3.58 -4.83 2.23
CA LEU A 113 -2.61 -3.93 2.84
C LEU A 113 -2.36 -4.27 4.31
N SER A 114 -3.41 -4.53 5.08
CA SER A 114 -3.28 -4.91 6.50
C SER A 114 -2.47 -6.19 6.65
N ARG A 115 -2.71 -7.18 5.80
CA ARG A 115 -1.93 -8.42 5.79
C ARG A 115 -0.45 -8.17 5.47
N THR A 116 -0.14 -7.34 4.48
CA THR A 116 1.25 -6.97 4.17
C THR A 116 1.92 -6.24 5.34
N LEU A 117 1.19 -5.38 6.06
CA LEU A 117 1.72 -4.68 7.23
C LEU A 117 1.98 -5.64 8.40
N ASP A 118 1.09 -6.62 8.62
CA ASP A 118 1.27 -7.64 9.65
C ASP A 118 2.49 -8.53 9.35
N GLU A 119 2.67 -8.95 8.10
CA GLU A 119 3.83 -9.71 7.64
C GLU A 119 5.14 -8.89 7.79
N LEU A 120 5.12 -7.60 7.46
CA LEU A 120 6.26 -6.70 7.66
C LEU A 120 6.62 -6.59 9.15
N ALA A 121 5.64 -6.43 10.03
CA ALA A 121 5.85 -6.31 11.47
C ALA A 121 6.49 -7.58 12.06
N GLN A 122 6.01 -8.76 11.66
CA GLN A 122 6.56 -10.05 12.10
C GLN A 122 8.01 -10.25 11.63
N ASN A 123 8.32 -9.87 10.38
CA ASN A 123 9.68 -9.93 9.85
C ASN A 123 10.63 -9.03 10.65
N LEU A 124 10.17 -7.81 10.99
CA LEU A 124 10.96 -6.84 11.74
C LEU A 124 11.23 -7.30 13.18
N GLU A 125 10.26 -7.98 13.80
CA GLU A 125 10.44 -8.59 15.12
C GLU A 125 11.43 -9.76 15.10
N SER A 126 11.36 -10.61 14.06
CA SER A 126 12.27 -11.75 13.88
C SER A 126 13.72 -11.28 13.72
N VAL A 127 13.96 -10.22 12.94
CA VAL A 127 15.28 -9.60 12.80
C VAL A 127 15.79 -9.04 14.14
N LYS A 128 14.94 -8.37 14.91
CA LYS A 128 15.32 -7.84 16.23
C LYS A 128 15.74 -8.93 17.21
N ARG A 129 15.00 -10.05 17.27
CA ARG A 129 15.34 -11.18 18.15
C ARG A 129 16.66 -11.84 17.74
N GLY A 130 16.86 -12.09 16.44
CA GLY A 130 18.12 -12.63 15.94
C GLY A 130 19.33 -11.74 16.24
N LEU A 131 19.14 -10.42 16.27
CA LEU A 131 20.20 -9.47 16.64
C LEU A 131 20.48 -9.42 18.15
N ALA A 132 19.45 -9.62 18.98
CA ALA A 132 19.58 -9.66 20.43
C ALA A 132 20.30 -10.94 20.88
N ASP A 133 19.91 -12.11 20.37
CA ASP A 133 20.55 -13.39 20.68
C ASP A 133 22.04 -13.40 20.28
N ALA A 134 22.37 -12.80 19.12
CA ALA A 134 23.76 -12.69 18.65
C ALA A 134 24.65 -11.80 19.54
N ARG A 135 24.04 -10.90 20.33
CA ARG A 135 24.77 -10.02 21.27
C ARG A 135 25.06 -10.71 22.60
N ASP A 136 24.15 -11.56 23.07
CA ASP A 136 24.27 -12.23 24.36
C ASP A 136 25.21 -13.45 24.30
N ASP A 137 25.42 -14.03 23.11
CA ASP A 137 26.40 -15.10 22.85
C ASP A 137 27.86 -14.60 22.75
N ALA A 138 28.14 -13.31 22.98
CA ALA A 138 29.49 -12.77 22.93
C ALA A 138 30.33 -13.27 24.13
N PRO A 139 31.48 -13.94 23.91
CA PRO A 139 32.29 -14.47 25.01
C PRO A 139 32.77 -13.33 25.93
N PRO A 140 32.82 -13.55 27.26
CA PRO A 140 33.19 -12.50 28.20
C PRO A 140 34.60 -12.00 27.90
N PRO A 141 34.83 -10.66 27.97
CA PRO A 141 36.15 -10.10 27.74
C PRO A 141 37.11 -10.66 28.79
N ASN A 142 38.12 -11.38 28.29
CA ASN A 142 39.21 -12.04 29.00
C ASN A 142 39.48 -11.42 30.38
N SER A 143 39.16 -12.15 31.46
CA SER A 143 39.61 -11.80 32.79
C SER A 143 41.15 -11.83 32.82
N PRO A 144 41.80 -10.74 33.26
CA PRO A 144 43.26 -10.70 33.35
C PRO A 144 43.72 -11.75 34.37
N ARG A 145 44.65 -12.61 33.94
CA ARG A 145 45.46 -13.45 34.83
C ARG A 145 46.49 -12.64 35.56
#